data_AF-A0A434LN48-F1
#
_entry.id   AF-A0A434LN48-F1
#
_cell.length_a   1.000
_cell.length_b   1.000
_cell.length_c   1.000
_cell.angle_alpha   90.00
_cell.angle_beta   90.00
_cell.angle_gamma   90.00
#
_symmetry.space_group_name_H-M   'P 1'
#
loop_
_entity.id
_entity.type
_entity.pdbx_description
1 polymer ?
#
loop_
_entity_poly.entity_id
_entity_poly.type
_entity_poly.pdbx_seq_one_letter_code
_entity_poly.pdbx_strand_id
1 'polypeptide(L)'
;GTMSRFDPRPGRAGSLAPGKRRASSAAPTIVFKDDRPVIVMGAPGGSYIAPSMAQGLMNLIDFDMSMPEAVAAPRIVAVSNTIDVSNRIPRYVTEEIEGRGYEVKRSWQSYAFAALHGIKIEDGVCRGGADPQRDGMAMAVPA
;
A
#
# COMPACT_ATOMS: atom_id res chain seq x y z
N GLY A 1 -5.24 5.39 17.27
CA GLY A 1 -3.97 6.09 16.99
C GLY A 1 -3.14 6.10 18.25
N THR A 2 -2.21 5.16 18.38
CA THR A 2 -1.60 4.78 19.65
C THR A 2 -0.31 5.56 19.92
N MET A 3 -0.08 5.89 21.20
CA MET A 3 1.16 6.53 21.70
C MET A 3 2.41 5.67 21.48
N SER A 4 2.23 4.37 21.17
CA SER A 4 3.32 3.43 20.86
C SER A 4 4.13 3.76 19.60
N ARG A 5 3.74 4.78 18.82
CA ARG A 5 4.48 5.25 17.64
C ARG A 5 5.53 6.32 17.96
N PHE A 6 5.56 6.85 19.19
CA PHE A 6 6.67 7.70 19.62
C PHE A 6 7.90 6.86 19.93
N ASP A 7 9.09 7.42 19.70
CA ASP A 7 10.34 6.85 20.19
C ASP A 7 10.39 7.04 21.72
N PRO A 8 10.52 5.96 22.51
CA PRO A 8 10.60 6.09 23.97
C PRO A 8 11.93 6.70 24.44
N ARG A 9 12.96 6.74 23.58
CA ARG A 9 14.27 7.30 23.92
C ARG A 9 14.20 8.82 23.78
N PRO A 10 14.58 9.61 24.81
CA PRO A 10 14.56 11.06 24.74
C PRO A 10 15.50 11.66 23.67
N GLY A 11 15.22 12.90 23.25
CA GLY A 11 16.12 13.69 22.40
C GLY A 11 16.14 13.34 20.90
N ARG A 12 15.26 12.47 20.42
CA ARG A 12 15.16 12.07 19.01
C ARG A 12 13.99 12.78 18.31
N ALA A 13 14.05 12.85 16.98
CA ALA A 13 12.99 13.45 16.17
C ALA A 13 11.60 12.81 16.44
N GLY A 14 11.57 11.50 16.70
CA GLY A 14 10.36 10.74 17.02
C GLY A 14 9.99 10.72 18.51
N SER A 15 10.75 11.34 19.42
CA SER A 15 10.50 11.22 20.86
C SER A 15 9.19 11.86 21.31
N LEU A 16 8.62 11.30 22.37
CA LEU A 16 7.41 11.80 23.02
C LEU A 16 7.63 13.20 23.62
N ALA A 17 6.65 14.09 23.40
CA ALA A 17 6.60 15.40 24.04
C ALA A 17 5.14 15.89 24.18
N PRO A 18 4.81 16.71 25.20
CA PRO A 18 3.48 17.29 25.35
C PRO A 18 3.04 18.05 24.10
N GLY A 19 1.80 17.84 23.65
CA GLY A 19 1.23 18.52 22.47
C GLY A 19 1.81 18.10 21.11
N LYS A 20 2.86 17.27 21.07
CA LYS A 20 3.48 16.84 19.81
C LYS A 20 2.60 15.82 19.09
N ARG A 21 2.47 15.99 17.77
CA ARG A 21 1.83 14.98 16.90
C ARG A 21 2.79 13.83 16.63
N ARG A 22 2.27 12.59 16.69
CA ARG A 22 3.04 11.40 16.32
C ARG A 22 3.29 11.34 14.82
N ALA A 23 4.33 10.60 14.42
CA ALA A 23 4.48 10.20 13.02
C ALA A 23 3.30 9.32 12.58
N SER A 24 2.80 9.58 11.37
CA SER A 24 1.74 8.80 10.73
C SER A 24 2.25 8.29 9.39
N SER A 25 1.95 7.03 9.09
CA SER A 25 2.21 6.43 7.78
C SER A 25 1.02 6.52 6.84
N ALA A 26 -0.07 7.18 7.26
CA ALA A 26 -1.24 7.39 6.41
C ALA A 26 -0.83 8.26 5.20
N ALA A 27 -1.11 7.75 4.01
CA ALA A 27 -0.79 8.40 2.75
C ALA A 27 -2.01 8.36 1.82
N PRO A 28 -3.07 9.14 2.10
CA PRO A 28 -4.12 9.37 1.10
C PRO A 28 -3.50 10.18 -0.05
N THR A 29 -3.62 9.66 -1.27
CA THR A 29 -2.94 10.23 -2.44
C THR A 29 -3.93 10.51 -3.56
N ILE A 30 -3.78 11.68 -4.17
CA ILE A 30 -4.47 12.07 -5.40
C ILE A 30 -3.39 12.37 -6.44
N VAL A 31 -3.45 11.70 -7.58
CA VAL A 31 -2.54 11.92 -8.71
C VAL A 31 -3.25 12.81 -9.73
N PHE A 32 -2.54 13.83 -10.20
CA PHE A 32 -3.02 14.78 -11.18
C PHE A 32 -2.25 14.62 -12.50
N LYS A 33 -2.97 14.83 -13.61
CA LYS A 33 -2.41 15.02 -14.95
C LYS A 33 -3.08 16.25 -15.55
N ASP A 34 -2.28 17.22 -15.99
CA ASP A 34 -2.77 18.49 -16.55
C ASP A 34 -3.81 19.18 -15.63
N ASP A 35 -3.48 19.28 -14.33
CA ASP A 35 -4.33 19.83 -13.25
C ASP A 35 -5.69 19.11 -13.03
N ARG A 36 -5.88 17.94 -13.64
CA ARG A 36 -7.09 17.11 -13.44
C ARG A 36 -6.74 15.86 -12.64
N PRO A 37 -7.56 15.49 -11.63
CA PRO A 37 -7.34 14.25 -10.89
C PRO A 37 -7.59 13.05 -11.80
N VAL A 38 -6.64 12.12 -11.82
CA VAL A 38 -6.73 10.88 -12.62
C VAL A 38 -6.73 9.63 -11.75
N ILE A 39 -6.17 9.70 -10.53
CA ILE A 39 -6.18 8.59 -9.57
C ILE A 39 -6.41 9.15 -8.17
N VAL A 40 -7.29 8.50 -7.41
CA VAL A 40 -7.42 8.69 -5.96
C VAL A 40 -7.20 7.34 -5.31
N MET A 41 -6.29 7.22 -4.35
CA MET A 41 -5.98 5.94 -3.71
C MET A 41 -5.55 6.13 -2.25
N GLY A 42 -5.84 5.12 -1.42
CA GLY A 42 -5.35 5.03 -0.06
C GLY A 42 -5.42 3.61 0.49
N ALA A 43 -4.73 3.36 1.60
CA ALA A 43 -4.78 2.09 2.32
C ALA A 43 -4.61 2.28 3.84
N PRO A 44 -5.22 1.42 4.68
CA PRO A 44 -4.76 1.14 6.02
C PRO A 44 -3.63 0.11 5.99
N GLY A 45 -2.74 0.10 6.99
CA GLY A 45 -1.65 -0.88 7.02
C GLY A 45 -0.42 -0.50 7.84
N GLY A 46 -0.44 0.65 8.52
CA GLY A 46 0.70 1.11 9.30
C GLY A 46 1.93 1.32 8.42
N SER A 47 3.05 0.69 8.79
CA SER A 47 4.31 0.86 8.07
C SER A 47 4.26 0.26 6.65
N TYR A 48 3.29 -0.61 6.35
CA TYR A 48 3.11 -1.19 5.03
C TYR A 48 2.39 -0.26 4.04
N ILE A 49 1.84 0.88 4.49
CA ILE A 49 1.05 1.78 3.63
C ILE A 49 1.91 2.35 2.49
N ALA A 50 3.05 2.97 2.81
CA ALA A 50 3.89 3.61 1.81
C ALA A 50 4.38 2.65 0.69
N PRO A 51 4.96 1.46 0.99
CA PRO A 51 5.38 0.54 -0.07
C PRO A 51 4.20 -0.04 -0.85
N SER A 52 3.05 -0.28 -0.23
CA SER A 52 1.85 -0.75 -0.95
C SER A 52 1.29 0.34 -1.86
N MET A 53 1.22 1.59 -1.41
CA MET A 53 0.81 2.73 -2.24
C MET A 53 1.74 2.90 -3.46
N ALA A 54 3.06 2.78 -3.27
CA ALA A 54 4.02 2.87 -4.37
C ALA A 54 3.78 1.77 -5.42
N GLN A 55 3.65 0.50 -4.99
CA GLN A 55 3.33 -0.60 -5.90
C GLN A 55 1.98 -0.42 -6.61
N GLY A 56 0.94 0.02 -5.88
CA GLY A 56 -0.38 0.28 -6.47
C GLY A 56 -0.35 1.37 -7.54
N LEU A 57 0.41 2.45 -7.31
CA LEU A 57 0.59 3.52 -8.30
C LEU A 57 1.43 3.06 -9.49
N MET A 58 2.52 2.31 -9.27
CA MET A 58 3.31 1.72 -10.36
C MET A 58 2.45 0.78 -11.23
N ASN A 59 1.61 -0.05 -10.59
CA ASN A 59 0.68 -0.94 -11.31
C ASN A 59 -0.27 -0.16 -12.22
N LEU A 60 -0.78 0.99 -11.78
CA LEU A 60 -1.68 1.83 -12.57
C LEU A 60 -0.98 2.65 -13.65
N ILE A 61 0.23 3.15 -13.38
CA ILE A 61 0.92 4.15 -14.22
C ILE A 61 1.90 3.46 -15.17
N ASP A 62 2.74 2.57 -14.64
CA ASP A 62 3.84 1.94 -15.38
C ASP A 62 3.39 0.64 -16.07
N PHE A 63 2.49 -0.12 -15.43
CA PHE A 63 1.99 -1.40 -15.93
C PHE A 63 0.58 -1.33 -16.52
N ASP A 64 -0.02 -0.14 -16.58
CA ASP A 64 -1.35 0.15 -17.15
C ASP A 64 -2.48 -0.81 -16.69
N MET A 65 -2.40 -1.28 -15.44
CA MET A 65 -3.44 -2.12 -14.87
C MET A 65 -4.73 -1.33 -14.64
N SER A 66 -5.86 -2.03 -14.65
CA SER A 66 -7.12 -1.47 -14.13
C SER A 66 -7.06 -1.29 -12.61
N MET A 67 -7.96 -0.47 -12.05
CA MET A 67 -8.00 -0.26 -10.60
C MET A 67 -8.21 -1.56 -9.80
N PRO A 68 -9.15 -2.46 -10.15
CA PRO A 68 -9.29 -3.76 -9.47
C PRO A 68 -8.04 -4.64 -9.58
N GLU A 69 -7.38 -4.68 -10.73
CA GLU A 69 -6.15 -5.47 -10.92
C GLU A 69 -5.00 -4.91 -10.07
N ALA A 70 -4.81 -3.59 -10.08
CA ALA A 70 -3.73 -2.93 -9.37
C ALA A 70 -3.82 -3.12 -7.85
N VAL A 71 -5.02 -3.01 -7.27
CA VAL A 71 -5.22 -3.18 -5.82
C VAL A 71 -5.18 -4.66 -5.40
N ALA A 72 -5.56 -5.58 -6.29
CA ALA A 72 -5.54 -7.01 -6.05
C ALA A 72 -4.16 -7.65 -6.31
N ALA A 73 -3.22 -6.92 -6.91
CA ALA A 73 -1.90 -7.45 -7.25
C ALA A 73 -1.14 -7.94 -5.99
N PRO A 74 -0.37 -9.03 -6.10
CA PRO A 74 0.45 -9.51 -4.99
C PRO A 74 1.58 -8.50 -4.68
N ARG A 75 1.79 -8.22 -3.39
CA ARG A 75 2.74 -7.20 -2.93
C ARG A 75 3.94 -7.76 -2.18
N ILE A 76 5.04 -7.01 -2.23
CA ILE A 76 6.24 -7.20 -1.42
C ILE A 76 6.46 -5.98 -0.50
N VAL A 77 6.98 -6.20 0.69
CA VAL A 77 7.26 -5.12 1.65
C VAL A 77 8.57 -5.41 2.40
N ALA A 78 9.48 -4.44 2.42
CA ALA A 78 10.79 -4.57 3.07
C ALA A 78 11.04 -3.38 4.03
N VAL A 79 10.24 -3.29 5.11
CA VAL A 79 10.33 -2.20 6.10
C VAL A 79 11.09 -2.59 7.38
N SER A 80 11.66 -3.81 7.40
CA SER A 80 12.39 -4.41 8.52
C SER A 80 13.61 -5.15 7.96
N ASN A 81 14.25 -6.00 8.78
CA ASN A 81 15.35 -6.88 8.36
C ASN A 81 14.90 -8.08 7.50
N THR A 82 13.61 -8.17 7.18
CA THR A 82 13.02 -9.23 6.37
C THR A 82 12.30 -8.65 5.16
N ILE A 83 12.18 -9.45 4.11
CA ILE A 83 11.35 -9.14 2.94
C ILE A 83 10.04 -9.90 3.10
N ASP A 84 8.98 -9.20 3.46
CA ASP A 84 7.65 -9.75 3.59
C ASP A 84 6.96 -9.84 2.23
N VAL A 85 6.47 -11.03 1.85
CA VAL A 85 5.87 -11.30 0.54
C VAL A 85 4.46 -11.84 0.68
N SER A 86 3.56 -11.44 -0.23
CA SER A 86 2.24 -12.05 -0.35
C SER A 86 2.34 -13.55 -0.69
N ASN A 87 1.41 -14.37 -0.16
CA ASN A 87 1.39 -15.80 -0.45
C ASN A 87 1.24 -16.11 -1.94
N ARG A 88 0.65 -15.18 -2.70
CA ARG A 88 0.39 -15.30 -4.14
C ARG A 88 1.63 -15.12 -5.01
N ILE A 89 2.76 -14.69 -4.46
CA ILE A 89 4.03 -14.60 -5.20
C ILE A 89 4.64 -16.00 -5.32
N PRO A 90 4.85 -16.55 -6.52
CA PRO A 90 5.43 -17.88 -6.67
C PRO A 90 6.81 -18.00 -5.99
N ARG A 91 7.13 -19.18 -5.45
CA ARG A 91 8.40 -19.39 -4.71
C ARG A 91 9.64 -19.16 -5.57
N TYR A 92 9.59 -19.55 -6.85
CA TYR A 92 10.70 -19.32 -7.78
C TYR A 92 11.07 -17.83 -7.93
N VAL A 93 10.15 -16.90 -7.65
CA VAL A 93 10.42 -15.46 -7.69
C VAL A 93 11.29 -15.03 -6.50
N THR A 94 11.20 -15.73 -5.36
CA THR A 94 11.96 -15.40 -4.15
C THR A 94 13.25 -16.20 -3.99
N GLU A 95 13.42 -17.29 -4.73
CA GLU A 95 14.59 -18.17 -4.63
C GLU A 95 15.93 -17.43 -4.79
N GLU A 96 16.01 -16.50 -5.74
CA GLU A 96 17.25 -15.76 -5.98
C GLU A 96 17.63 -14.86 -4.80
N ILE A 97 16.67 -14.13 -4.23
CA ILE A 97 16.92 -13.24 -3.09
C ILE A 97 17.20 -14.06 -1.82
N GLU A 98 16.52 -15.19 -1.64
CA GLU A 98 16.80 -16.13 -0.53
C GLU A 98 18.21 -16.71 -0.66
N GLY A 99 18.63 -17.08 -1.88
CA GLY A 99 20.00 -17.56 -2.18
C GLY A 99 21.10 -16.52 -1.93
N ARG A 100 20.76 -15.22 -2.00
CA ARG A 100 21.66 -14.11 -1.62
C ARG A 100 21.70 -13.86 -0.10
N GLY A 101 20.95 -14.63 0.69
CA GLY A 101 20.92 -14.54 2.15
C GLY A 101 19.86 -13.61 2.73
N TYR A 102 18.94 -13.07 1.92
CA TYR A 102 17.83 -12.28 2.44
C TYR A 102 16.77 -13.18 3.08
N GLU A 103 16.35 -12.86 4.31
CA GLU A 103 15.25 -13.57 4.97
C GLU A 103 13.89 -13.13 4.36
N VAL A 104 13.25 -14.04 3.64
CA VAL A 104 11.91 -13.82 3.07
C VAL A 104 10.84 -14.40 4.00
N LYS A 105 9.87 -13.55 4.38
CA LYS A 105 8.71 -13.95 5.19
C LYS A 105 7.45 -13.96 4.35
N ARG A 106 6.85 -15.13 4.21
CA ARG A 106 5.61 -15.29 3.46
C ARG A 106 4.41 -15.06 4.37
N SER A 107 3.57 -14.10 4.01
CA SER A 107 2.28 -13.92 4.67
C SER A 107 1.40 -15.14 4.42
N TRP A 108 0.62 -15.55 5.42
CA TRP A 108 -0.42 -16.56 5.26
C TRP A 108 -1.65 -16.01 4.52
N GLN A 109 -1.80 -14.68 4.43
CA GLN A 109 -2.90 -14.03 3.72
C GLN A 109 -2.63 -13.98 2.22
N SER A 110 -3.60 -14.39 1.40
CA SER A 110 -3.52 -14.32 -0.07
C SER A 110 -3.42 -12.89 -0.58
N TYR A 111 -4.15 -11.96 0.03
CA TYR A 111 -4.15 -10.54 -0.35
C TYR A 111 -3.44 -9.69 0.71
N ALA A 112 -2.17 -10.01 1.01
CA ALA A 112 -1.29 -9.10 1.74
C ALA A 112 -0.66 -8.07 0.77
N PHE A 113 -0.32 -6.84 1.14
CA PHE A 113 -0.36 -6.13 2.42
C PHE A 113 -1.02 -4.76 2.24
N ALA A 114 -1.71 -4.29 3.28
CA ALA A 114 -2.34 -2.96 3.34
C ALA A 114 -3.46 -2.75 2.31
N ALA A 115 -4.72 -2.94 2.72
CA ALA A 115 -5.92 -2.94 1.87
C ALA A 115 -6.10 -1.66 1.00
N LEU A 116 -5.59 -1.65 -0.23
CA LEU A 116 -5.62 -0.51 -1.16
C LEU A 116 -7.01 -0.33 -1.80
N HIS A 117 -7.61 0.82 -1.61
CA HIS A 117 -8.82 1.19 -2.33
C HIS A 117 -8.52 2.41 -3.18
N GLY A 118 -9.14 2.49 -4.36
CA GLY A 118 -8.95 3.64 -5.22
C GLY A 118 -9.99 3.80 -6.32
N ILE A 119 -9.89 4.94 -7.01
CA ILE A 119 -10.68 5.34 -8.16
C ILE A 119 -9.72 5.85 -9.23
N LYS A 120 -9.78 5.27 -10.43
CA LYS A 120 -9.12 5.76 -11.65
C LYS A 120 -10.17 6.55 -12.43
N ILE A 121 -9.81 7.74 -12.90
CA ILE A 121 -10.69 8.63 -13.67
C ILE A 121 -10.13 8.71 -15.08
N GLU A 122 -10.88 8.19 -16.04
CA GLU A 122 -10.52 8.16 -17.46
C GLU A 122 -11.68 8.71 -18.27
N ASP A 123 -11.43 9.75 -19.06
CA ASP A 123 -12.46 10.41 -19.89
C ASP A 123 -13.73 10.81 -19.12
N GLY A 124 -13.56 11.22 -17.86
CA GLY A 124 -14.65 11.58 -16.95
C GLY A 124 -15.40 10.39 -16.33
N VAL A 125 -15.00 9.15 -16.64
CA VAL A 125 -15.57 7.92 -16.08
C VAL A 125 -14.75 7.48 -14.87
N CYS A 126 -15.41 7.36 -13.73
CA CYS A 126 -14.81 6.84 -12.50
C CYS A 126 -14.86 5.30 -12.48
N ARG A 127 -13.69 4.66 -12.39
CA ARG A 127 -13.53 3.22 -12.24
C ARG A 127 -12.90 2.90 -10.89
N GLY A 128 -13.70 2.37 -9.97
CA GLY A 128 -13.26 2.03 -8.62
C GLY A 128 -12.67 0.62 -8.51
N GLY A 129 -11.86 0.39 -7.49
CA GLY A 129 -11.40 -0.93 -7.07
C GLY A 129 -11.23 -0.97 -5.55
N ALA A 130 -11.61 -2.10 -4.96
CA ALA A 130 -11.46 -2.38 -3.54
C ALA A 130 -10.55 -3.59 -3.36
N ASP A 131 -9.67 -3.54 -2.36
CA ASP A 131 -8.72 -4.60 -2.09
C ASP A 131 -9.46 -5.85 -1.57
N PRO A 132 -9.26 -7.03 -2.18
CA PRO A 132 -9.88 -8.27 -1.72
C PRO A 132 -9.42 -8.73 -0.34
N GLN A 133 -8.41 -8.08 0.28
CA GLN A 133 -7.99 -8.35 1.66
C GLN A 133 -9.11 -8.14 2.68
N ARG A 134 -10.10 -7.30 2.37
CA ARG A 134 -11.19 -6.90 3.27
C ARG A 134 -12.53 -6.98 2.55
N ASP A 135 -13.62 -6.79 3.28
CA ASP A 135 -14.99 -6.83 2.75
C ASP A 135 -15.39 -5.53 2.01
N GLY A 136 -14.40 -4.81 1.45
CA GLY A 136 -14.62 -3.56 0.74
C GLY A 136 -15.30 -3.77 -0.61
N MET A 137 -16.01 -2.75 -1.10
CA MET A 137 -16.67 -2.77 -2.41
C MET A 137 -16.44 -1.45 -3.15
N ALA A 138 -16.35 -1.54 -4.48
CA ALA A 138 -16.46 -0.41 -5.39
C ALA A 138 -17.79 -0.52 -6.15
N MET A 139 -18.58 0.56 -6.16
CA MET A 139 -19.89 0.60 -6.82
C MET A 139 -19.98 1.86 -7.67
N ALA A 140 -20.44 1.71 -8.92
CA ALA A 140 -20.75 2.83 -9.78
C ALA A 140 -22.18 3.32 -9.50
N VAL A 141 -22.36 4.63 -9.42
CA VAL A 141 -23.68 5.26 -9.34
C VAL A 141 -23.98 5.86 -10.72
N PRO A 142 -25.06 5.45 -11.39
CA PRO A 142 -25.50 6.08 -12.64
C PRO A 142 -25.78 7.58 -12.41
N ALA A 143 -25.52 8.39 -13.43
CA ALA A 143 -25.91 9.80 -13.44
C ALA A 143 -27.43 9.96 -13.55
#